data_AF-C3YTE2-F1
#
_entry.id   AF-C3YTE2-F1
#
_cell.length_a   1.000
_cell.length_b   1.000
_cell.length_c   1.000
_cell.angle_alpha   90.00
_cell.angle_beta   90.00
_cell.angle_gamma   90.00
#
_symmetry.space_group_name_H-M   'P 1'
#
loop_
_entity.id
_entity.type
_entity.pdbx_description
1 polymer ?
#
loop_
_entity_poly.entity_id
_entity_poly.type
_entity_poly.pdbx_seq_one_letter_code
_entity_poly.pdbx_strand_id
1 'polypeptide(L)'
;MAVSMEGPLSKWTNVMKGWQYRWFVLDDSTGLLSYYTSKDKMMRGARRGCVRLKGAVIGIDDEDDSTFTINCDGKTFHFQARDADERERWISALEDTITRHSQSPSVGYDFPTSVTSHPITTTADFDTKLMEADAYLQILIKQTKALEARTDACEDEDEKK
;
A
#
# COMPACT_ATOMS: atom_id res chain seq x y z
N MET A 1 21.28 12.24 -0.75
CA MET A 1 19.95 12.07 -0.15
C MET A 1 19.00 12.86 -1.00
N ALA A 2 18.18 12.20 -1.81
CA ALA A 2 17.09 12.88 -2.50
C ALA A 2 15.95 12.99 -1.48
N VAL A 3 15.81 14.17 -0.89
CA VAL A 3 14.65 14.48 -0.05
C VAL A 3 13.57 14.97 -1.00
N SER A 4 12.47 14.23 -1.08
CA SER A 4 11.36 14.58 -1.97
C SER A 4 10.37 15.50 -1.28
N MET A 5 10.21 15.32 0.04
CA MET A 5 9.31 16.14 0.84
C MET A 5 9.83 16.25 2.28
N GLU A 6 9.77 17.45 2.82
CA GLU A 6 9.95 17.67 4.25
C GLU A 6 8.94 18.71 4.74
N GLY A 7 8.59 18.60 6.02
CA GLY A 7 7.63 19.53 6.59
C GLY A 7 7.08 19.05 7.92
N PRO A 8 6.22 19.88 8.51
CA PRO A 8 5.61 19.55 9.78
C PRO A 8 4.35 18.70 9.64
N LEU A 9 4.18 17.77 10.57
CA LEU A 9 2.91 17.07 10.80
C LEU A 9 2.69 16.90 12.30
N SER A 10 1.43 16.86 12.70
CA SER A 10 1.03 16.39 14.01
C SER A 10 0.97 14.87 14.00
N LYS A 11 1.69 14.22 14.91
CA LYS A 11 1.70 12.77 15.06
C LYS A 11 1.08 12.37 16.38
N TRP A 12 0.14 11.42 16.36
CA TRP A 12 -0.36 10.83 17.59
C TRP A 12 0.74 9.99 18.28
N THR A 13 0.93 10.19 19.57
CA THR A 13 2.00 9.54 20.34
C THR A 13 1.47 8.50 21.32
N ASN A 14 0.69 8.90 22.32
CA ASN A 14 0.00 8.02 23.25
C ASN A 14 -1.14 8.79 23.94
N VAL A 15 -1.96 8.11 24.73
CA VAL A 15 -3.10 8.71 25.44
C VAL A 15 -2.67 9.87 26.36
N MET A 16 -1.49 9.80 26.96
CA MET A 16 -1.00 10.85 27.87
C MET A 16 -0.51 12.12 27.16
N LYS A 17 0.13 11.98 25.98
CA LYS A 17 0.75 13.10 25.24
C LYS A 17 -0.07 13.57 24.05
N GLY A 18 -0.99 12.73 23.57
CA GLY A 18 -1.83 12.98 22.41
C GLY A 18 -1.07 13.29 21.12
N TRP A 19 -1.61 14.25 20.37
CA TRP A 19 -1.02 14.82 19.16
C TRP A 19 0.22 15.65 19.48
N GLN A 20 1.29 15.43 18.72
CA GLN A 20 2.57 16.11 18.91
C GLN A 20 3.12 16.56 17.57
N TYR A 21 3.48 17.83 17.49
CA TYR A 21 4.17 18.38 16.34
C TYR A 21 5.55 17.73 16.16
N ARG A 22 5.83 17.28 14.94
CA ARG A 22 7.11 16.70 14.56
C ARG A 22 7.50 17.19 13.17
N TRP A 23 8.79 17.33 12.94
CA TRP A 23 9.34 17.60 11.61
C TRP A 23 9.59 16.27 10.91
N PHE A 24 9.01 16.09 9.74
CA PHE A 24 9.14 14.89 8.93
C PHE A 24 10.00 15.16 7.70
N VAL A 25 10.75 14.13 7.31
CA VAL A 25 11.58 14.12 6.11
C VAL A 25 11.34 12.78 5.42
N LEU A 26 10.83 12.85 4.20
CA LEU A 26 10.63 11.72 3.30
C LEU A 26 11.85 11.58 2.39
N ASP A 27 12.45 10.40 2.42
CA ASP A 27 13.53 10.00 1.54
C ASP A 27 12.99 9.00 0.51
N ASP A 28 12.79 9.45 -0.73
CA ASP A 28 12.28 8.60 -1.82
C ASP A 28 13.25 7.49 -2.22
N SER A 29 14.54 7.68 -1.97
CA SER A 29 15.58 6.77 -2.42
C SER A 29 15.70 5.57 -1.48
N THR A 30 15.43 5.77 -0.19
CA THR A 30 15.47 4.71 0.83
C THR A 30 14.09 4.22 1.24
N GLY A 31 13.02 4.92 0.88
CA GLY A 31 11.65 4.55 1.28
C GLY A 31 11.44 4.73 2.79
N LEU A 32 12.10 5.73 3.38
CA LEU A 32 12.04 6.01 4.81
C LEU A 32 11.38 7.37 5.06
N LEU A 33 10.37 7.37 5.94
CA LEU A 33 9.80 8.57 6.53
C LEU A 33 10.43 8.80 7.91
N SER A 34 11.43 9.67 7.99
CA SER A 34 12.11 10.01 9.23
C SER A 34 11.42 11.16 9.95
N TYR A 35 11.44 11.17 11.28
CA TYR A 35 10.88 12.27 12.06
C TYR A 35 11.77 12.73 13.21
N TYR A 36 11.60 14.00 13.55
CA TYR A 36 12.40 14.75 14.50
C TYR A 36 11.46 15.52 15.43
N THR A 37 11.94 15.83 16.64
CA THR A 37 11.14 16.63 17.59
C THR A 37 10.98 18.08 17.13
N SER A 38 11.86 18.58 16.27
CA SER A 38 11.76 19.89 15.62
C SER A 38 12.66 19.97 14.38
N LYS A 39 12.49 21.02 13.56
CA LYS A 39 13.37 21.31 12.41
C LYS A 39 14.83 21.56 12.83
N ASP A 40 15.04 22.24 13.95
CA ASP A 40 16.38 22.44 14.52
C ASP A 40 17.07 21.11 14.87
N LYS A 41 16.33 20.16 15.45
CA LYS A 41 16.87 18.83 15.76
C LYS A 41 17.17 18.02 14.50
N MET A 42 16.39 18.22 13.43
CA MET A 42 16.69 17.68 12.11
C MET A 42 18.00 18.23 11.55
N MET A 43 18.21 19.54 11.62
CA MET A 43 19.46 20.19 11.14
C MET A 43 20.69 19.70 11.91
N ARG A 44 20.52 19.32 13.18
CA ARG A 44 21.57 18.71 14.01
C ARG A 44 21.70 17.19 13.83
N GLY A 45 20.94 16.58 12.93
CA GLY A 45 20.96 15.13 12.68
C GLY A 45 20.37 14.26 13.80
N ALA A 46 19.67 14.84 14.77
CA ALA A 46 19.15 14.14 15.95
C ALA A 46 17.81 13.43 15.65
N ARG A 47 17.86 12.39 14.80
CA ARG A 47 16.68 11.62 14.37
C ARG A 47 16.00 10.93 15.55
N ARG A 48 14.69 11.15 15.70
CA ARG A 48 13.91 10.55 16.79
C ARG A 48 13.40 9.15 16.45
N GLY A 49 13.06 8.92 15.20
CA GLY A 49 12.59 7.65 14.67
C GLY A 49 12.36 7.72 13.15
N CYS A 50 11.99 6.58 12.57
CA CYS A 50 11.61 6.48 11.16
C CYS A 50 10.51 5.43 10.98
N VAL A 51 9.73 5.58 9.91
CA VAL A 51 8.75 4.60 9.42
C VAL A 51 9.28 4.07 8.09
N ARG A 52 9.29 2.74 7.94
CA ARG A 52 9.60 2.09 6.66
C ARG A 52 8.34 2.12 5.80
N LEU A 53 8.44 2.56 4.56
CA LEU A 53 7.30 2.68 3.65
C LEU A 53 7.13 1.47 2.74
N LYS A 54 8.13 0.59 2.64
CA LYS A 54 7.99 -0.64 1.84
C LYS A 54 6.85 -1.50 2.39
N GLY A 55 5.80 -1.68 1.58
CA GLY A 55 4.61 -2.43 1.98
C GLY A 55 3.70 -1.71 2.97
N ALA A 56 3.90 -0.41 3.21
CA ALA A 56 3.00 0.38 4.01
C ALA A 56 1.69 0.69 3.24
N VAL A 57 0.59 0.86 3.96
CA VAL A 57 -0.72 1.22 3.41
C VAL A 57 -1.18 2.53 4.02
N ILE A 58 -1.59 3.47 3.18
CA ILE A 58 -2.18 4.74 3.62
C ILE A 58 -3.69 4.56 3.82
N GLY A 59 -4.21 5.07 4.93
CA GLY A 59 -5.65 5.13 5.18
C GLY A 59 -6.11 6.57 5.31
N ILE A 60 -7.17 6.91 4.59
CA ILE A 60 -7.83 8.23 4.60
C ILE A 60 -9.20 8.05 5.24
N ASP A 61 -9.62 9.02 6.04
CA ASP A 61 -10.95 9.08 6.63
C ASP A 61 -11.77 10.15 5.89
N ASP A 62 -13.02 9.84 5.57
CA ASP A 62 -13.92 10.74 4.83
C ASP A 62 -14.51 11.85 5.73
N GLU A 63 -14.39 11.74 7.07
CA GLU A 63 -14.90 12.73 8.02
C GLU A 63 -13.95 13.91 8.29
N ASP A 64 -12.63 13.74 8.16
CA ASP A 64 -11.64 14.77 8.46
C ASP A 64 -10.63 14.96 7.32
N ASP A 65 -10.78 16.10 6.64
CA ASP A 65 -9.97 16.50 5.49
C ASP A 65 -8.49 16.76 5.81
N SER A 66 -8.07 16.73 7.08
CA SER A 66 -6.70 17.00 7.50
C SER A 66 -5.94 15.77 8.02
N THR A 67 -6.62 14.64 8.24
CA THR A 67 -6.01 13.46 8.86
C THR A 67 -5.74 12.33 7.87
N PHE A 68 -4.74 11.52 8.20
CA PHE A 68 -4.43 10.29 7.48
C PHE A 68 -3.66 9.33 8.38
N THR A 69 -3.60 8.06 7.97
CA THR A 69 -2.88 7.01 8.69
C THR A 69 -1.88 6.31 7.80
N ILE A 70 -0.80 5.80 8.39
CA ILE A 70 0.13 4.88 7.74
C ILE A 70 0.15 3.58 8.53
N ASN A 71 -0.22 2.48 7.89
CA ASN A 71 -0.18 1.13 8.43
C ASN A 71 1.06 0.42 7.92
N CYS A 72 1.96 0.00 8.80
CA CYS A 72 3.18 -0.74 8.46
C CYS A 72 3.53 -1.73 9.57
N ASP A 73 3.90 -2.96 9.22
CA ASP A 73 4.32 -4.01 10.16
C ASP A 73 3.33 -4.22 11.33
N GLY A 74 2.02 -4.17 11.04
CA GLY A 74 0.96 -4.30 12.06
C GLY A 74 0.84 -3.12 13.02
N LYS A 75 1.47 -1.97 12.70
CA LYS A 75 1.37 -0.73 13.47
C LYS A 75 0.72 0.37 12.65
N THR A 76 -0.26 1.03 13.25
CA THR A 76 -0.94 2.20 12.69
C THR A 76 -0.35 3.48 13.26
N PHE A 77 0.08 4.38 12.39
CA PHE A 77 0.54 5.71 12.75
C PHE A 77 -0.49 6.75 12.28
N HIS A 78 -1.01 7.54 13.21
CA HIS A 78 -1.95 8.62 12.89
C HIS A 78 -1.22 9.94 12.72
N PHE A 79 -1.58 10.66 11.66
CA PHE A 79 -1.03 11.95 11.28
C PHE A 79 -2.16 12.95 11.01
N GLN A 80 -1.84 14.22 11.24
CA GLN A 80 -2.68 15.35 10.91
C GLN A 80 -1.82 16.44 10.27
N ALA A 81 -2.24 16.88 9.08
CA ALA A 81 -1.70 18.02 8.35
C ALA A 81 -2.36 19.33 8.80
N ARG A 82 -1.87 20.49 8.34
CA ARG A 82 -2.48 21.78 8.66
C ARG A 82 -3.81 22.01 7.93
N ASP A 83 -3.91 21.47 6.71
CA ASP A 83 -5.04 21.64 5.81
C ASP A 83 -5.10 20.46 4.81
N ALA A 84 -6.19 20.41 4.04
CA ALA A 84 -6.44 19.37 3.04
C ALA A 84 -5.38 19.36 1.94
N ASP A 85 -4.90 20.53 1.51
CA ASP A 85 -3.89 20.64 0.45
C ASP A 85 -2.53 20.11 0.90
N GLU A 86 -2.16 20.33 2.16
CA GLU A 86 -0.96 19.75 2.77
C GLU A 86 -1.11 18.25 2.97
N ARG A 87 -2.29 17.79 3.42
CA ARG A 87 -2.59 16.36 3.51
C ARG A 87 -2.38 15.67 2.17
N GLU A 88 -2.98 16.20 1.11
CA GLU A 88 -2.92 15.62 -0.23
C GLU A 88 -1.48 15.54 -0.77
N ARG A 89 -0.70 16.62 -0.56
CA ARG A 89 0.72 16.62 -0.92
C ARG A 89 1.52 15.54 -0.19
N TRP A 90 1.25 15.33 1.10
CA TRP A 90 1.88 14.26 1.87
C TRP A 90 1.46 12.88 1.39
N ILE A 91 0.16 12.66 1.18
CA ILE A 91 -0.38 11.38 0.70
C ILE A 91 0.25 11.05 -0.66
N SER A 92 0.17 11.94 -1.64
CA SER A 92 0.72 11.73 -2.97
C SER A 92 2.22 11.37 -2.93
N ALA A 93 3.04 12.13 -2.18
CA ALA A 93 4.47 11.84 -2.07
C ALA A 93 4.76 10.49 -1.38
N LEU A 94 3.97 10.13 -0.36
CA LEU A 94 4.09 8.87 0.34
C LEU A 94 3.68 7.69 -0.55
N GLU A 95 2.56 7.76 -1.26
CA GLU A 95 2.07 6.73 -2.19
C GLU A 95 3.06 6.48 -3.32
N ASP A 96 3.58 7.56 -3.93
CA ASP A 96 4.63 7.47 -4.95
C ASP A 96 5.85 6.72 -4.45
N THR A 97 6.25 6.99 -3.20
CA THR A 97 7.39 6.33 -2.56
C THR A 97 7.10 4.87 -2.24
N ILE A 98 5.92 4.56 -1.69
CA ILE A 98 5.49 3.19 -1.39
C ILE A 98 5.48 2.36 -2.68
N THR A 99 4.87 2.87 -3.75
CA THR A 99 4.76 2.20 -5.06
C THR A 99 6.14 1.95 -5.67
N ARG A 100 7.05 2.92 -5.61
CA ARG A 100 8.42 2.75 -6.11
C ARG A 100 9.19 1.66 -5.37
N HIS A 101 8.97 1.54 -4.06
CA HIS A 101 9.67 0.57 -3.21
C HIS A 101 8.97 -0.80 -3.11
N SER A 102 7.69 -0.90 -3.52
CA SER A 102 6.99 -2.18 -3.65
C SER A 102 7.43 -2.96 -4.89
N GLN A 103 7.72 -2.24 -5.98
CA GLN A 103 8.13 -2.81 -7.26
C GLN A 103 9.61 -3.19 -7.33
N SER A 104 10.45 -2.75 -6.38
CA SER A 104 11.86 -3.14 -6.35
C SER A 104 11.94 -4.61 -5.97
N PRO A 105 12.17 -5.54 -6.92
CA PRO A 105 12.43 -6.91 -6.59
C PRO A 105 13.72 -6.84 -5.80
N SER A 106 13.73 -7.40 -4.61
CA SER A 106 15.00 -7.77 -4.00
C SER A 106 15.73 -8.59 -5.06
N VAL A 107 16.76 -8.02 -5.69
CA VAL A 107 17.75 -8.76 -6.45
C VAL A 107 18.50 -9.58 -5.40
N GLY A 108 17.82 -10.61 -4.90
CA GLY A 108 18.43 -11.68 -4.15
C GLY A 108 19.27 -12.42 -5.16
N TYR A 109 20.58 -12.18 -5.12
CA TYR A 109 21.54 -13.12 -5.66
C TYR A 109 21.19 -14.49 -5.07
N ASP A 110 20.67 -15.38 -5.91
CA ASP A 110 20.36 -16.76 -5.57
C ASP A 110 21.65 -17.46 -5.13
N PHE A 111 21.86 -17.53 -3.81
CA PHE A 111 22.76 -18.50 -3.21
C PHE A 111 21.92 -19.67 -2.71
N PRO A 112 22.12 -20.90 -3.22
CA PRO A 112 21.27 -22.02 -2.86
C PRO A 112 21.71 -22.54 -1.49
N THR A 113 21.01 -22.12 -0.44
CA THR A 113 21.01 -22.86 0.82
C THR A 113 19.59 -23.30 1.12
N SER A 114 19.38 -24.59 0.93
CA SER A 114 18.23 -25.33 1.44
C SER A 114 17.97 -24.99 2.90
N VAL A 115 16.75 -24.54 3.24
CA VAL A 115 15.91 -25.01 4.35
C VAL A 115 14.59 -24.21 4.33
N THR A 116 13.51 -24.92 4.02
CA THR A 116 12.10 -24.72 4.40
C THR A 116 11.68 -23.36 4.99
N SER A 117 10.91 -22.55 4.25
CA SER A 117 9.69 -21.88 4.76
C SER A 117 9.08 -20.90 3.74
N HIS A 118 7.89 -21.28 3.23
CA HIS A 118 6.75 -20.45 2.81
C HIS A 118 7.02 -19.39 1.71
N PRO A 119 6.36 -19.49 0.52
CA PRO A 119 6.47 -18.45 -0.50
C PRO A 119 5.86 -17.16 0.05
N ILE A 120 6.68 -16.13 0.20
CA ILE A 120 6.22 -14.76 0.45
C ILE A 120 5.51 -14.32 -0.82
N THR A 121 4.18 -14.50 -0.87
CA THR A 121 3.34 -13.99 -1.96
C THR A 121 3.33 -12.48 -1.89
N THR A 122 3.98 -11.86 -2.86
CA THR A 122 4.04 -10.40 -3.04
C THR A 122 2.68 -9.87 -3.51
N THR A 123 2.44 -8.57 -3.38
CA THR A 123 1.22 -7.92 -3.92
C THR A 123 1.05 -8.16 -5.42
N ALA A 124 2.15 -8.20 -6.18
CA ALA A 124 2.15 -8.55 -7.59
C ALA A 124 1.68 -10.00 -7.86
N ASP A 125 1.98 -10.93 -6.94
CA ASP A 125 1.47 -12.30 -7.03
C ASP A 125 -0.05 -12.34 -6.77
N PHE A 126 -0.57 -11.47 -5.90
CA PHE A 126 -2.01 -11.32 -5.70
C PHE A 126 -2.70 -10.76 -6.96
N ASP A 127 -2.13 -9.74 -7.60
CA ASP A 127 -2.66 -9.18 -8.84
C ASP A 127 -2.66 -10.22 -9.97
N THR A 128 -1.60 -11.01 -10.07
CA THR A 128 -1.51 -12.10 -11.05
C THR A 128 -2.57 -13.16 -10.79
N LYS A 129 -2.75 -13.58 -9.53
CA LYS A 129 -3.81 -14.52 -9.15
C LYS A 129 -5.21 -13.96 -9.37
N LEU A 130 -5.39 -12.66 -9.20
CA LEU A 130 -6.67 -11.98 -9.44
C LEU A 130 -7.01 -12.01 -10.93
N MET A 131 -6.04 -11.68 -11.80
CA MET A 131 -6.20 -11.79 -13.25
C MET A 131 -6.45 -13.23 -13.71
N GLU A 132 -5.75 -14.19 -13.12
CA GLU A 132 -5.94 -15.61 -13.42
C GLU A 132 -7.35 -16.09 -13.02
N ALA A 133 -7.81 -15.70 -11.83
CA ALA A 133 -9.16 -16.01 -11.37
C ALA A 133 -10.24 -15.38 -12.25
N ASP A 134 -10.06 -14.13 -12.69
CA ASP A 134 -10.97 -13.46 -13.63
C ASP A 134 -11.02 -14.19 -14.98
N ALA A 135 -9.86 -14.61 -15.49
CA ALA A 135 -9.77 -15.39 -16.72
C ALA A 135 -10.51 -16.75 -16.60
N TYR A 136 -10.34 -17.48 -15.49
CA TYR A 136 -11.07 -18.73 -15.26
C TYR A 136 -12.57 -18.51 -15.16
N LEU A 137 -13.00 -17.47 -14.44
CA LEU A 137 -14.43 -17.14 -14.32
C LEU A 137 -15.04 -16.87 -15.70
N GLN A 138 -14.35 -16.10 -16.55
CA GLN A 138 -14.81 -15.83 -17.91
C GLN A 138 -14.91 -17.10 -18.78
N ILE A 139 -13.98 -18.03 -18.63
CA ILE A 139 -14.04 -19.32 -19.33
C ILE A 139 -15.26 -20.13 -18.86
N LEU A 140 -15.49 -20.21 -17.54
CA LEU A 140 -16.64 -20.92 -16.98
C LEU A 140 -17.97 -20.31 -17.45
N ILE A 141 -18.10 -18.98 -17.42
CA ILE A 141 -19.30 -18.28 -17.92
C ILE A 141 -19.57 -18.64 -19.39
N LYS A 142 -18.53 -18.68 -20.23
CA LYS A 142 -18.68 -19.07 -21.64
C LYS A 142 -19.13 -20.52 -21.79
N GLN A 143 -18.58 -21.42 -20.99
CA GLN A 143 -18.95 -22.83 -21.02
C GLN A 143 -20.39 -23.06 -20.55
N THR A 144 -20.83 -22.38 -19.49
CA THR A 144 -22.21 -22.46 -19.00
C THR A 144 -23.20 -21.97 -20.05
N LYS A 145 -22.95 -20.80 -20.66
CA LYS A 145 -23.78 -20.28 -21.74
C LYS A 145 -23.84 -21.20 -22.97
N ALA A 146 -22.71 -21.83 -23.31
CA ALA A 146 -22.66 -22.79 -24.41
C ALA A 146 -23.42 -24.09 -24.08
N LEU A 147 -23.44 -24.51 -22.81
CA LEU A 147 -24.24 -25.66 -22.37
C LEU A 147 -25.73 -25.34 -22.37
N GLU A 148 -26.13 -24.16 -21.87
CA GLU A 148 -27.52 -23.68 -21.90
C GLU A 148 -28.05 -23.63 -23.34
N ALA A 149 -27.33 -22.97 -24.26
CA ALA A 149 -27.73 -22.91 -25.66
C ALA A 149 -27.82 -24.29 -26.35
N ARG A 150 -27.00 -25.26 -25.91
CA ARG A 150 -27.08 -26.65 -26.41
C ARG A 150 -28.25 -27.43 -25.81
N THR A 151 -28.67 -27.07 -24.60
CA THR A 151 -29.81 -27.69 -23.93
C THR A 151 -31.10 -27.16 -24.54
N ASP A 152 -31.22 -25.84 -24.72
CA ASP A 152 -32.33 -25.20 -25.42
C ASP A 152 -32.49 -25.73 -26.85
N ALA A 153 -31.39 -25.87 -27.60
CA ALA A 153 -31.43 -26.43 -28.95
C ALA A 153 -31.80 -27.93 -29.02
N CYS A 154 -31.68 -28.66 -27.91
CA CYS A 154 -32.13 -30.05 -27.82
C CYS A 154 -33.62 -30.14 -27.45
N GLU A 155 -34.13 -29.21 -26.63
CA GLU A 155 -35.55 -29.14 -26.25
C GLU A 155 -36.44 -28.74 -27.45
N ASP A 156 -35.97 -27.86 -28.35
CA ASP A 156 -36.69 -27.47 -29.57
C ASP A 156 -36.88 -28.61 -30.61
N GLU A 157 -36.02 -29.63 -30.59
CA GLU A 157 -36.10 -30.77 -31.52
C GLU A 157 -37.09 -31.86 -31.06
N ASP A 158 -37.38 -31.94 -29.75
CA ASP A 158 -38.36 -32.87 -29.19
C ASP A 158 -39.82 -32.35 -29.26
N GLU A 159 -40.05 -31.03 -29.28
CA GLU A 159 -41.40 -30.44 -29.45
C GLU A 159 -41.93 -30.52 -30.90
N LYS A 160 -41.09 -30.85 -31.88
CA LYS A 160 -41.42 -30.85 -33.31
C LYS A 160 -41.77 -32.23 -33.89
N LYS A 161 -41.88 -33.26 -33.06
CA LYS A 161 -42.15 -34.65 -33.45
C LYS A 161 -43.49 -35.15 -32.91
#